data_AF-W4GJG0-F1
#
_entry.id   AF-W4GJG0-F1
#
_cell.length_a   1.000
_cell.length_b   1.000
_cell.length_c   1.000
_cell.angle_alpha   90.00
_cell.angle_beta   90.00
_cell.angle_gamma   90.00
#
_symmetry.space_group_name_H-M   'P 1'
#
loop_
_entity.id
_entity.type
_entity.pdbx_description
1 polymer ?
#
loop_
_entity_poly.entity_id
_entity_poly.type
_entity_poly.pdbx_seq_one_letter_code
_entity_poly.pdbx_strand_id
1 'polypeptide(L)'
;MADRTHHVPSPAMRQQSTTVQDLRDNRLADSSKKGYRSGMKQIVKWLQTSGRSARLNADGSLNLTVFSYMDFTEFVLYKYKDAGVSLSTLSGYRSALKDYYNTQGVPLPIGFTNDATVIYQGIRRLCASETQAGAIKPGTKQPLRHHQYIELCMASLVKLDGGFTHLFLILSWNLMCRSRSTATVRIDHFSDEGDALGVTFFKSKTDQGGTKRRDPKHVYANPQQPGTCCILALAIYLACNPEHDSGDLFPGCAQRDRFGRSLSQLVGYALPELASAVGTHSLRKGAATFAIGGSTSGPSIVNVCIRCGWSIGSVVERYVHYDGAGDQYVGRVVAGLPIDSGDFAALPPHFVSSSDGVVDAAGALVFPRLWSHESLRGVLVLCLASLVHHKVFLEDTLPAKHPLLSSVLFGDVGMTTLLRANVTLLSSSMQPTGIPPHVSLHTQLEKNLAAPS
;
A
#
# COMPACT_ATOMS: atom_id res chain seq x y z
N MET A 1 36.38 -9.10 3.18
CA MET A 1 36.41 -9.19 1.71
C MET A 1 35.44 -8.16 1.16
N ALA A 2 35.90 -7.39 0.17
CA ALA A 2 35.46 -6.03 -0.14
C ALA A 2 33.94 -5.85 -0.34
N ASP A 3 33.44 -4.82 0.34
CA ASP A 3 32.11 -4.24 0.26
C ASP A 3 31.88 -3.66 -1.14
N ARG A 4 30.95 -4.25 -1.92
CA ARG A 4 30.46 -3.64 -3.16
C ARG A 4 29.42 -2.60 -2.77
N THR A 5 29.89 -1.43 -2.39
CA THR A 5 29.05 -0.24 -2.37
C THR A 5 28.52 -0.03 -3.79
N HIS A 6 27.23 -0.29 -3.98
CA HIS A 6 26.53 0.13 -5.20
C HIS A 6 26.56 1.66 -5.21
N HIS A 7 27.57 2.24 -5.86
CA HIS A 7 27.66 3.67 -6.05
C HIS A 7 26.51 4.10 -6.95
N VAL A 8 25.41 4.53 -6.34
CA VAL A 8 24.30 5.16 -7.06
C VAL A 8 24.84 6.51 -7.56
N PRO A 9 24.89 6.75 -8.89
CA PRO A 9 25.41 7.99 -9.43
C PRO A 9 24.62 9.17 -8.88
N SER A 10 25.33 10.26 -8.55
CA SER A 10 24.70 11.49 -8.08
C SER A 10 23.65 11.98 -9.09
N PRO A 11 22.59 12.69 -8.66
CA PRO A 11 21.54 13.16 -9.57
C PRO A 11 22.09 13.97 -10.76
N ALA A 12 23.13 14.78 -10.52
CA ALA A 12 23.79 15.59 -11.55
C ALA A 12 24.54 14.74 -12.58
N MET A 13 25.27 13.70 -12.14
CA MET A 13 25.95 12.77 -13.04
C MET A 13 24.96 11.95 -13.86
N ARG A 14 23.84 11.54 -13.25
CA ARG A 14 22.79 10.78 -13.95
C ARG A 14 22.12 11.61 -15.05
N GLN A 15 21.88 12.90 -14.81
CA GLN A 15 21.32 13.79 -15.83
C GLN A 15 22.26 13.99 -17.01
N GLN A 16 23.57 14.19 -16.75
CA GLN A 16 24.57 14.38 -17.80
C GLN A 16 24.78 13.13 -18.68
N SER A 17 24.56 11.92 -18.14
CA SER A 17 24.66 10.67 -18.89
C SER A 17 23.34 10.19 -19.52
N THR A 18 22.23 10.91 -19.33
CA THR A 18 20.91 10.48 -19.82
C THR A 18 20.79 10.69 -21.33
N THR A 19 20.52 9.63 -22.09
CA THR A 19 20.31 9.70 -23.53
C THR A 19 18.84 9.98 -23.89
N VAL A 20 18.58 10.37 -25.15
CA VAL A 20 17.20 10.48 -25.67
C VAL A 20 16.47 9.15 -25.59
N GLN A 21 17.16 8.02 -25.76
CA GLN A 21 16.56 6.70 -25.63
C GLN A 21 16.19 6.41 -24.17
N ASP A 22 17.02 6.80 -23.20
CA ASP A 22 16.68 6.68 -21.77
C ASP A 22 15.43 7.51 -21.43
N LEU A 23 15.26 8.68 -22.03
CA LEU A 23 14.04 9.49 -21.86
C LEU A 23 12.80 8.82 -22.47
N ARG A 24 12.92 8.24 -23.67
CA ARG A 24 11.84 7.45 -24.31
C ARG A 24 11.46 6.24 -23.46
N ASP A 25 12.46 5.54 -22.94
CA ASP A 25 12.28 4.35 -22.11
C ASP A 25 11.66 4.70 -20.76
N ASN A 26 11.97 5.86 -20.18
CA ASN A 26 11.41 6.33 -18.92
C ASN A 26 9.91 6.67 -18.98
N ARG A 27 9.30 6.71 -20.18
CA ARG A 27 7.84 6.75 -20.36
C ARG A 27 7.14 5.58 -19.65
N LEU A 28 7.80 4.43 -19.55
CA LEU A 28 7.24 3.22 -18.96
C LEU A 28 7.97 2.81 -17.67
N ALA A 29 7.20 2.40 -16.67
CA ALA A 29 7.78 1.72 -15.51
C ALA A 29 8.44 0.39 -15.92
N ASP A 30 9.53 -0.01 -15.25
CA ASP A 30 10.28 -1.23 -15.61
C ASP A 30 9.45 -2.52 -15.56
N SER A 31 8.45 -2.57 -14.66
CA SER A 31 7.50 -3.68 -14.62
C SER A 31 6.67 -3.77 -15.90
N SER A 32 6.29 -2.63 -16.47
CA SER A 32 5.55 -2.56 -17.73
C SER A 32 6.45 -2.98 -18.88
N LYS A 33 7.72 -2.53 -18.92
CA LYS A 33 8.71 -3.01 -19.90
C LYS A 33 8.88 -4.53 -19.83
N LYS A 34 9.07 -5.10 -18.64
CA LYS A 34 9.16 -6.56 -18.43
C LYS A 34 7.87 -7.27 -18.86
N GLY A 35 6.71 -6.71 -18.50
CA GLY A 35 5.40 -7.25 -18.89
C GLY A 35 5.18 -7.25 -20.40
N TYR A 36 5.54 -6.16 -21.08
CA TYR A 36 5.42 -6.04 -22.53
C TYR A 36 6.39 -6.96 -23.27
N ARG A 37 7.65 -7.06 -22.83
CA ARG A 37 8.59 -8.07 -23.36
C ARG A 37 8.06 -9.48 -23.21
N SER A 38 7.49 -9.82 -22.05
CA SER A 38 6.85 -11.12 -21.83
C SER A 38 5.66 -11.34 -22.77
N GLY A 39 4.81 -10.32 -22.92
CA GLY A 39 3.67 -10.35 -23.85
C GLY A 39 4.08 -10.58 -25.30
N MET A 40 5.10 -9.87 -25.77
CA MET A 40 5.66 -10.05 -27.12
C MET A 40 6.23 -11.44 -27.32
N LYS A 41 6.96 -11.99 -26.33
CA LYS A 41 7.44 -13.38 -26.39
C LYS A 41 6.30 -14.39 -26.54
N GLN A 42 5.14 -14.15 -25.94
CA GLN A 42 3.98 -15.03 -26.10
C GLN A 42 3.40 -14.99 -27.51
N ILE A 43 3.38 -13.81 -28.15
CA ILE A 43 2.94 -13.66 -29.54
C ILE A 43 3.92 -14.36 -30.48
N VAL A 44 5.22 -14.12 -30.32
CA VAL A 44 6.27 -14.77 -31.13
C VAL A 44 6.23 -16.29 -30.97
N LYS A 45 6.13 -16.79 -29.73
CA LYS A 45 6.00 -18.22 -29.48
C LYS A 45 4.78 -18.82 -30.18
N TRP A 46 3.64 -18.15 -30.14
CA TRP A 46 2.43 -18.61 -30.83
C TRP A 46 2.61 -18.66 -32.36
N LEU A 47 3.26 -17.65 -32.95
CA LEU A 47 3.55 -17.64 -34.39
C LEU A 47 4.43 -18.84 -34.78
N GLN A 48 5.45 -19.14 -33.99
CA GLN A 48 6.33 -20.29 -34.22
C GLN A 48 5.58 -21.62 -34.12
N THR A 49 4.78 -21.80 -33.07
CA THR A 49 4.07 -23.07 -32.83
C THR A 49 2.88 -23.29 -33.77
N SER A 50 2.36 -22.23 -34.40
CA SER A 50 1.21 -22.29 -35.30
C SER A 50 1.58 -22.29 -36.79
N GLY A 51 2.87 -22.48 -37.11
CA GLY A 51 3.35 -22.52 -38.50
C GLY A 51 3.39 -21.15 -39.20
N ARG A 52 3.24 -20.05 -38.47
CA ARG A 52 3.22 -18.66 -38.99
C ARG A 52 4.59 -17.96 -38.86
N SER A 53 5.68 -18.73 -38.85
CA SER A 53 7.05 -18.19 -38.69
C SER A 53 7.44 -17.17 -39.77
N ALA A 54 6.78 -17.17 -40.93
CA ALA A 54 6.94 -16.15 -41.98
C ALA A 54 6.55 -14.72 -41.54
N ARG A 55 5.91 -14.56 -40.37
CA ARG A 55 5.59 -13.25 -39.75
C ARG A 55 6.70 -12.76 -38.81
N LEU A 56 7.83 -13.46 -38.75
CA LEU A 56 8.99 -13.08 -37.94
C LEU A 56 10.13 -12.62 -38.85
N ASN A 57 10.94 -11.71 -38.33
CA ASN A 57 12.22 -11.34 -38.93
C ASN A 57 13.24 -12.46 -38.72
N ALA A 58 14.37 -12.39 -39.43
CA ALA A 58 15.46 -13.35 -39.31
C ALA A 58 16.06 -13.42 -37.88
N ASP A 59 15.97 -12.33 -37.12
CA ASP A 59 16.41 -12.24 -35.72
C ASP A 59 15.35 -12.79 -34.72
N GLY A 60 14.22 -13.28 -35.21
CA GLY A 60 13.11 -13.79 -34.40
C GLY A 60 12.19 -12.72 -33.82
N SER A 61 12.42 -11.44 -34.12
CA SER A 61 11.51 -10.35 -33.75
C SER A 61 10.25 -10.34 -34.63
N LEU A 62 9.20 -9.66 -34.18
CA LEU A 62 7.96 -9.58 -34.93
C LEU A 62 8.14 -8.68 -36.15
N ASN A 63 7.85 -9.20 -37.34
CA ASN A 63 7.91 -8.44 -38.59
C ASN A 63 6.61 -7.65 -38.79
N LEU A 64 6.66 -6.33 -38.55
CA LEU A 64 5.50 -5.44 -38.64
C LEU A 64 5.02 -5.16 -40.07
N THR A 65 5.79 -5.51 -41.11
CA THR A 65 5.33 -5.33 -42.50
C THR A 65 4.41 -6.45 -42.96
N VAL A 66 4.57 -7.64 -42.36
CA VAL A 66 3.83 -8.85 -42.74
C VAL A 66 2.81 -9.24 -41.67
N PHE A 67 3.09 -8.96 -40.39
CA PHE A 67 2.16 -9.23 -39.30
C PHE A 67 0.94 -8.29 -39.37
N SER A 68 -0.24 -8.86 -39.52
CA SER A 68 -1.48 -8.13 -39.69
C SER A 68 -2.31 -8.04 -38.40
N TYR A 69 -3.32 -7.18 -38.41
CA TYR A 69 -4.32 -7.16 -37.35
C TYR A 69 -5.08 -8.49 -37.23
N MET A 70 -5.30 -9.21 -38.34
CA MET A 70 -5.96 -10.53 -38.32
C MET A 70 -5.12 -11.57 -37.59
N ASP A 71 -3.79 -11.56 -37.75
CA ASP A 71 -2.91 -12.44 -36.99
C ASP A 71 -3.04 -12.18 -35.47
N PHE A 72 -3.24 -10.92 -35.07
CA PHE A 72 -3.47 -10.57 -33.68
C PHE A 72 -4.82 -11.04 -33.15
N THR A 73 -5.91 -10.91 -33.92
CA THR A 73 -7.24 -11.37 -33.48
C THR A 73 -7.29 -12.89 -33.36
N GLU A 74 -6.63 -13.62 -34.26
CA GLU A 74 -6.44 -15.07 -34.16
C GLU A 74 -5.64 -15.46 -32.91
N PHE A 75 -4.57 -14.73 -32.59
CA PHE A 75 -3.81 -14.93 -31.36
C PHE A 75 -4.69 -14.71 -30.11
N VAL A 76 -5.50 -13.65 -30.09
CA VAL A 76 -6.44 -13.37 -28.99
C VAL A 76 -7.45 -14.50 -28.84
N LEU A 77 -8.01 -14.99 -29.96
CA LEU A 77 -8.97 -16.08 -29.97
C LEU A 77 -8.36 -17.39 -29.45
N TYR A 78 -7.14 -17.73 -29.91
CA TYR A 78 -6.38 -18.88 -29.42
C TYR A 78 -6.12 -18.78 -27.92
N LYS A 79 -5.68 -17.61 -27.44
CA LYS A 79 -5.42 -17.41 -26.01
C LYS A 79 -6.68 -17.50 -25.16
N TYR A 80 -7.82 -17.07 -25.70
CA TYR A 80 -9.12 -17.18 -25.05
C TYR A 80 -9.59 -18.64 -24.99
N LYS A 81 -9.62 -19.33 -26.14
CA LYS A 81 -10.16 -20.70 -26.27
C LYS A 81 -9.26 -21.76 -25.67
N ASP A 82 -7.99 -21.76 -26.04
CA ASP A 82 -7.10 -22.90 -25.80
C ASP A 82 -6.21 -22.70 -24.57
N ALA A 83 -5.82 -21.44 -24.29
CA ALA A 83 -4.96 -21.13 -23.14
C ALA A 83 -5.73 -20.64 -21.91
N GLY A 84 -7.05 -20.43 -22.00
CA GLY A 84 -7.92 -20.03 -20.89
C GLY A 84 -7.46 -18.78 -20.15
N VAL A 85 -6.82 -17.83 -20.85
CA VAL A 85 -6.24 -16.65 -20.17
C VAL A 85 -7.29 -15.59 -19.85
N SER A 86 -7.10 -14.86 -18.77
CA SER A 86 -8.02 -13.80 -18.36
C SER A 86 -8.07 -12.63 -19.36
N LEU A 87 -9.22 -11.93 -19.41
CA LEU A 87 -9.40 -10.70 -20.19
C LEU A 87 -8.34 -9.62 -19.89
N SER A 88 -7.88 -9.53 -18.64
CA SER A 88 -6.80 -8.60 -18.25
C SER A 88 -5.46 -8.97 -18.89
N THR A 89 -5.16 -10.27 -19.01
CA THR A 89 -3.96 -10.77 -19.68
C THR A 89 -4.03 -10.51 -21.18
N LEU A 90 -5.18 -10.76 -21.81
CA LEU A 90 -5.41 -10.41 -23.22
C LEU A 90 -5.19 -8.92 -23.47
N SER A 91 -5.66 -8.07 -22.56
CA SER A 91 -5.51 -6.61 -22.68
C SER A 91 -4.03 -6.19 -22.55
N GLY A 92 -3.28 -6.94 -21.74
CA GLY A 92 -1.83 -6.83 -21.63
C GLY A 92 -1.11 -7.10 -22.94
N TYR A 93 -1.50 -8.15 -23.69
CA TYR A 93 -0.93 -8.43 -25.01
C TYR A 93 -1.19 -7.32 -26.02
N ARG A 94 -2.42 -6.79 -26.08
CA ARG A 94 -2.74 -5.62 -26.92
C ARG A 94 -1.85 -4.42 -26.59
N SER A 95 -1.65 -4.17 -25.30
CA SER A 95 -0.81 -3.06 -24.83
C SER A 95 0.66 -3.26 -25.17
N ALA A 96 1.17 -4.49 -25.03
CA ALA A 96 2.54 -4.85 -25.38
C ALA A 96 2.81 -4.65 -26.88
N LEU A 97 1.87 -5.11 -27.72
CA LEU A 97 1.98 -4.95 -29.16
C LEU A 97 1.89 -3.48 -29.58
N LYS A 98 0.96 -2.72 -29.00
CA LYS A 98 0.88 -1.26 -29.22
C LYS A 98 2.19 -0.55 -28.87
N ASP A 99 2.81 -0.91 -27.75
CA ASP A 99 4.10 -0.35 -27.35
C ASP A 99 5.24 -0.76 -28.32
N TYR A 100 5.21 -1.99 -28.83
CA TYR A 100 6.17 -2.45 -29.83
C TYR A 100 6.05 -1.66 -31.15
N TYR A 101 4.84 -1.46 -31.69
CA TYR A 101 4.61 -0.59 -32.86
C TYR A 101 5.18 0.82 -32.63
N ASN A 102 4.85 1.43 -31.48
CA ASN A 102 5.34 2.76 -31.14
C ASN A 102 6.87 2.82 -31.04
N THR A 103 7.51 1.79 -30.50
CA THR A 103 8.97 1.72 -30.33
C THR A 103 9.68 1.58 -31.68
N GLN A 104 9.05 0.90 -32.64
CA GLN A 104 9.56 0.77 -34.01
C GLN A 104 9.20 1.96 -34.91
N GLY A 105 8.46 2.96 -34.40
CA GLY A 105 8.01 4.11 -35.19
C GLY A 105 6.99 3.77 -36.27
N VAL A 106 6.31 2.62 -36.17
CA VAL A 106 5.33 2.15 -37.15
C VAL A 106 3.91 2.52 -36.68
N PRO A 107 3.07 3.16 -37.53
CA PRO A 107 1.68 3.46 -37.18
C PRO A 107 0.89 2.18 -36.83
N LEU A 108 0.03 2.26 -35.81
CA LEU A 108 -0.86 1.15 -35.49
C LEU A 108 -1.90 0.94 -36.60
N PRO A 109 -2.18 -0.32 -36.99
CA PRO A 109 -3.28 -0.62 -37.90
C PRO A 109 -4.63 -0.17 -37.34
N ILE A 110 -5.52 0.35 -38.20
CA ILE A 110 -6.82 0.94 -37.83
C ILE A 110 -7.68 0.00 -36.97
N GLY A 111 -7.63 -1.31 -37.25
CA GLY A 111 -8.36 -2.34 -36.50
C GLY A 111 -8.02 -2.38 -35.00
N PHE A 112 -6.81 -1.98 -34.60
CA PHE A 112 -6.42 -1.92 -33.19
C PHE A 112 -7.13 -0.83 -32.40
N THR A 113 -7.70 0.18 -33.04
CA THR A 113 -8.36 1.30 -32.36
C THR A 113 -9.83 0.99 -32.10
N ASN A 114 -10.55 0.54 -33.13
CA ASN A 114 -12.00 0.39 -33.08
C ASN A 114 -12.42 -1.08 -32.86
N ASP A 115 -12.05 -1.97 -33.77
CA ASP A 115 -12.51 -3.37 -33.76
C ASP A 115 -11.99 -4.15 -32.54
N ALA A 116 -10.73 -3.94 -32.17
CA ALA A 116 -10.18 -4.56 -30.97
C ALA A 116 -10.93 -4.14 -29.70
N THR A 117 -11.58 -2.99 -29.68
CA THR A 117 -12.42 -2.58 -28.55
C THR A 117 -13.72 -3.38 -28.52
N VAL A 118 -14.33 -3.64 -29.68
CA VAL A 118 -15.53 -4.46 -29.83
C VAL A 118 -15.27 -5.92 -29.42
N ILE A 119 -14.18 -6.53 -29.91
CA ILE A 119 -13.80 -7.92 -29.55
C ILE A 119 -13.70 -8.08 -28.03
N TYR A 120 -13.01 -7.16 -27.36
CA TYR A 120 -12.80 -7.23 -25.91
C TYR A 120 -14.08 -6.98 -25.11
N GLN A 121 -15.03 -6.20 -25.65
CA GLN A 121 -16.37 -6.08 -25.08
C GLN A 121 -17.15 -7.40 -25.23
N GLY A 122 -17.05 -8.07 -26.37
CA GLY A 122 -17.64 -9.39 -26.60
C GLY A 122 -17.13 -10.44 -25.62
N ILE A 123 -15.80 -10.56 -25.49
CA ILE A 123 -15.16 -11.47 -24.52
C ILE A 123 -15.63 -11.15 -23.09
N ARG A 124 -15.72 -9.87 -22.72
CA ARG A 124 -16.20 -9.46 -21.39
C ARG A 124 -17.63 -9.94 -21.12
N ARG A 125 -18.53 -9.83 -22.09
CA ARG A 125 -19.91 -10.28 -21.96
C ARG A 125 -20.00 -11.80 -21.84
N LEU A 126 -19.22 -12.54 -22.64
CA LEU A 126 -19.14 -14.01 -22.53
C LEU A 126 -18.65 -14.45 -21.15
N CYS A 127 -17.53 -13.90 -20.66
CA CYS A 127 -17.06 -14.21 -19.32
C CYS A 127 -18.09 -13.86 -18.23
N ALA A 128 -18.84 -12.76 -18.41
CA ALA A 128 -19.90 -12.39 -17.47
C ALA A 128 -21.03 -13.42 -17.46
N SER A 129 -21.49 -13.88 -18.62
CA SER A 129 -22.49 -14.95 -18.75
C SER A 129 -21.99 -16.28 -18.17
N GLU A 130 -20.75 -16.67 -18.43
CA GLU A 130 -20.14 -17.87 -17.86
C GLU A 130 -20.00 -17.78 -16.33
N THR A 131 -19.67 -16.59 -15.81
CA THR A 131 -19.62 -16.35 -14.36
C THR A 131 -21.01 -16.45 -13.74
N GLN A 132 -22.02 -15.85 -14.39
CA GLN A 132 -23.42 -15.92 -13.96
C GLN A 132 -23.95 -17.36 -13.96
N ALA A 133 -23.54 -18.17 -14.93
CA ALA A 133 -23.86 -19.59 -15.01
C ALA A 133 -23.05 -20.47 -14.04
N GLY A 134 -22.11 -19.90 -13.28
CA GLY A 134 -21.22 -20.64 -12.38
C GLY A 134 -20.14 -21.46 -13.08
N ALA A 135 -19.99 -21.33 -14.40
CA ALA A 135 -19.01 -22.07 -15.20
C ALA A 135 -17.57 -21.60 -14.95
N ILE A 136 -17.39 -20.30 -14.62
CA ILE A 136 -16.10 -19.73 -14.25
C ILE A 136 -16.20 -18.91 -12.96
N LYS A 137 -15.12 -18.86 -12.19
CA LYS A 137 -15.05 -18.03 -10.98
C LYS A 137 -14.90 -16.54 -11.33
N PRO A 138 -15.46 -15.62 -10.52
CA PRO A 138 -15.26 -14.18 -10.71
C PRO A 138 -13.76 -13.82 -10.77
N GLY A 139 -13.36 -13.16 -11.86
CA GLY A 139 -11.93 -12.92 -12.15
C GLY A 139 -11.23 -11.87 -11.27
N THR A 140 -11.96 -11.15 -10.40
CA THR A 140 -11.37 -10.09 -9.57
C THR A 140 -11.34 -10.46 -8.10
N LYS A 141 -10.18 -10.26 -7.46
CA LYS A 141 -10.03 -10.34 -6.00
C LYS A 141 -11.07 -9.45 -5.30
N GLN A 142 -11.76 -9.99 -4.31
CA GLN A 142 -12.82 -9.29 -3.59
C GLN A 142 -12.25 -8.23 -2.64
N PRO A 143 -13.02 -7.18 -2.27
CA PRO A 143 -12.68 -6.32 -1.14
C PRO A 143 -12.55 -7.16 0.14
N LEU A 144 -11.51 -6.93 0.92
CA LEU A 144 -11.37 -7.55 2.24
C LEU A 144 -12.31 -6.84 3.22
N ARG A 145 -13.20 -7.58 3.90
CA ARG A 145 -14.10 -6.98 4.91
C ARG A 145 -13.29 -6.58 6.15
N HIS A 146 -13.78 -5.61 6.92
CA HIS A 146 -13.06 -5.09 8.08
C HIS A 146 -12.77 -6.16 9.14
N HIS A 147 -13.74 -7.02 9.47
CA HIS A 147 -13.51 -8.13 10.41
C HIS A 147 -12.43 -9.11 9.92
N GLN A 148 -12.43 -9.46 8.63
CA GLN A 148 -11.39 -10.29 7.99
C GLN A 148 -10.02 -9.61 8.05
N TYR A 149 -9.97 -8.28 7.92
CA TYR A 149 -8.75 -7.51 8.09
C TYR A 149 -8.23 -7.60 9.52
N ILE A 150 -9.08 -7.45 10.54
CA ILE A 150 -8.70 -7.62 11.95
C ILE A 150 -8.13 -9.03 12.19
N GLU A 151 -8.82 -10.07 11.71
CA GLU A 151 -8.37 -11.47 11.84
C GLU A 151 -6.98 -11.69 11.23
N LEU A 152 -6.73 -11.14 10.03
CA LEU A 152 -5.41 -11.21 9.39
C LEU A 152 -4.34 -10.42 10.15
N CYS A 153 -4.70 -9.28 10.74
CA CYS A 153 -3.77 -8.49 11.55
C CYS A 153 -3.34 -9.26 12.80
N MET A 154 -4.29 -9.84 13.53
CA MET A 154 -4.01 -10.69 14.69
C MET A 154 -3.15 -11.91 14.31
N ALA A 155 -3.50 -12.62 13.24
CA ALA A 155 -2.72 -13.75 12.74
C ALA A 155 -1.30 -13.35 12.28
N SER A 156 -1.10 -12.11 11.87
CA SER A 156 0.21 -11.62 11.42
C SER A 156 1.16 -11.24 12.56
N LEU A 157 0.65 -10.88 13.75
CA LEU A 157 1.47 -10.53 14.93
C LEU A 157 2.37 -11.67 15.38
N VAL A 158 1.89 -12.90 15.28
CA VAL A 158 2.63 -14.09 15.74
C VAL A 158 3.70 -14.56 14.75
N LYS A 159 3.88 -13.87 13.62
CA LYS A 159 4.90 -14.24 12.62
C LYS A 159 6.29 -13.82 13.11
N LEU A 160 7.23 -14.75 13.01
CA LEU A 160 8.64 -14.53 13.35
C LEU A 160 9.43 -13.91 12.19
N ASP A 161 8.89 -12.86 11.56
CA ASP A 161 9.54 -12.14 10.45
C ASP A 161 9.92 -10.69 10.79
N GLY A 162 10.08 -10.42 12.08
CA GLY A 162 10.48 -9.11 12.62
C GLY A 162 9.42 -8.03 12.41
N GLY A 163 8.14 -8.40 12.41
CA GLY A 163 7.01 -7.48 12.18
C GLY A 163 6.78 -7.09 10.72
N PHE A 164 7.56 -7.62 9.76
CA PHE A 164 7.46 -7.25 8.34
C PHE A 164 6.05 -7.45 7.78
N THR A 165 5.49 -8.66 7.93
CA THR A 165 4.18 -8.96 7.34
C THR A 165 3.08 -8.16 8.02
N HIS A 166 3.18 -7.97 9.34
CA HIS A 166 2.22 -7.22 10.14
C HIS A 166 2.17 -5.75 9.73
N LEU A 167 3.32 -5.06 9.71
CA LEU A 167 3.39 -3.67 9.27
C LEU A 167 2.97 -3.50 7.82
N PHE A 168 3.44 -4.35 6.89
CA PHE A 168 3.09 -4.20 5.48
C PHE A 168 1.58 -4.32 5.26
N LEU A 169 0.92 -5.25 5.96
CA LEU A 169 -0.53 -5.45 5.93
C LEU A 169 -1.28 -4.19 6.40
N ILE A 170 -0.97 -3.72 7.60
CA ILE A 170 -1.66 -2.60 8.25
C ILE A 170 -1.37 -1.28 7.54
N LEU A 171 -0.12 -1.06 7.12
CA LEU A 171 0.28 0.14 6.39
C LEU A 171 -0.39 0.19 5.00
N SER A 172 -0.52 -0.95 4.32
CA SER A 172 -1.24 -1.01 3.04
C SER A 172 -2.72 -0.65 3.18
N TRP A 173 -3.36 -1.08 4.27
CA TRP A 173 -4.74 -0.75 4.59
C TRP A 173 -4.88 0.74 4.90
N ASN A 174 -4.13 1.24 5.88
CA ASN A 174 -4.21 2.62 6.35
C ASN A 174 -3.85 3.63 5.25
N LEU A 175 -2.80 3.38 4.46
CA LEU A 175 -2.44 4.26 3.34
C LEU A 175 -3.35 4.10 2.12
N MET A 176 -4.27 3.13 2.13
CA MET A 176 -5.20 2.81 1.03
C MET A 176 -4.47 2.74 -0.32
N CYS A 177 -3.28 2.14 -0.32
CA CYS A 177 -2.37 2.18 -1.47
C CYS A 177 -2.14 0.79 -2.05
N ARG A 178 -1.51 0.74 -3.22
CA ARG A 178 -1.19 -0.56 -3.84
C ARG A 178 0.01 -1.14 -3.09
N SER A 179 0.14 -2.45 -3.01
CA SER A 179 1.31 -3.11 -2.41
C SER A 179 2.64 -2.63 -3.00
N ARG A 180 2.69 -2.24 -4.27
CA ARG A 180 3.88 -1.60 -4.85
C ARG A 180 4.21 -0.25 -4.20
N SER A 181 3.20 0.56 -3.90
CA SER A 181 3.39 1.84 -3.21
C SER A 181 3.86 1.61 -1.78
N THR A 182 3.25 0.68 -1.04
CA THR A 182 3.70 0.29 0.30
C THR A 182 5.16 -0.16 0.30
N ALA A 183 5.55 -1.00 -0.68
CA ALA A 183 6.92 -1.49 -0.82
C ALA A 183 7.96 -0.42 -1.17
N THR A 184 7.53 0.78 -1.60
CA THR A 184 8.41 1.91 -1.93
C THR A 184 8.32 3.03 -0.90
N VAL A 185 7.66 2.81 0.24
CA VAL A 185 7.71 3.75 1.36
C VAL A 185 9.15 3.77 1.86
N ARG A 186 9.65 4.98 2.12
CA ARG A 186 10.97 5.23 2.68
C ARG A 186 10.82 5.82 4.08
N ILE A 187 11.84 5.67 4.91
CA ILE A 187 11.89 6.26 6.25
C ILE A 187 11.71 7.78 6.16
N ASP A 188 12.37 8.44 5.20
CA ASP A 188 12.26 9.87 4.93
C ASP A 188 10.90 10.33 4.36
N HIS A 189 9.96 9.41 4.13
CA HIS A 189 8.59 9.77 3.76
C HIS A 189 7.67 10.00 4.96
N PHE A 190 8.08 9.59 6.16
CA PHE A 190 7.30 9.79 7.38
C PHE A 190 7.53 11.20 7.93
N SER A 191 6.45 11.83 8.37
CA SER A 191 6.47 13.10 9.10
C SER A 191 5.65 13.00 10.37
N ASP A 192 6.01 13.81 11.36
CA ASP A 192 5.17 14.09 12.52
C ASP A 192 4.13 15.14 12.12
N GLU A 193 2.85 14.80 12.22
CA GLU A 193 1.72 15.66 11.87
C GLU A 193 0.86 15.96 13.12
N GLY A 194 1.47 15.95 14.32
CA GLY A 194 0.81 16.23 15.59
C GLY A 194 0.19 14.99 16.20
N ASP A 195 -1.10 14.75 15.96
CA ASP A 195 -1.84 13.58 16.49
C ASP A 195 -1.82 12.37 15.53
N ALA A 196 -1.07 12.48 14.44
CA ALA A 196 -0.93 11.47 13.40
C ALA A 196 0.50 11.40 12.86
N LEU A 197 0.81 10.33 12.13
CA LEU A 197 1.96 10.29 11.25
C LEU A 197 1.53 10.65 9.82
N GLY A 198 2.30 11.49 9.14
CA GLY A 198 2.16 11.74 7.70
C GLY A 198 2.99 10.75 6.89
N VAL A 199 2.45 10.27 5.76
CA VAL A 199 3.24 9.50 4.77
C VAL A 199 3.08 10.11 3.38
N THR A 200 4.17 10.67 2.86
CA THR A 200 4.17 11.37 1.57
C THR A 200 4.65 10.47 0.42
N PHE A 201 3.89 10.42 -0.68
CA PHE A 201 4.29 9.71 -1.90
C PHE A 201 4.73 10.68 -2.99
N PHE A 202 5.95 10.50 -3.49
CA PHE A 202 6.50 11.31 -4.60
C PHE A 202 6.18 10.74 -5.99
N LYS A 203 5.69 9.50 -6.04
CA LYS A 203 5.30 8.82 -7.27
C LYS A 203 4.17 7.83 -7.01
N SER A 204 3.16 7.83 -7.87
CA SER A 204 2.05 6.88 -7.79
C SER A 204 1.66 6.36 -9.17
N LYS A 205 0.87 5.28 -9.27
CA LYS A 205 0.45 4.73 -10.57
C LYS A 205 -0.24 5.78 -11.46
N THR A 206 -1.01 6.67 -10.84
CA THR A 206 -1.78 7.73 -11.52
C THR A 206 -1.05 9.06 -11.58
N ASP A 207 0.11 9.16 -10.91
CA ASP A 207 1.04 10.29 -11.01
C ASP A 207 2.47 9.75 -11.16
N GLN A 208 2.79 9.29 -12.38
CA GLN A 208 4.11 8.74 -12.68
C GLN A 208 5.18 9.82 -12.82
N GLY A 209 4.77 11.06 -13.11
CA GLY A 209 5.63 12.23 -13.23
C GLY A 209 5.93 12.93 -11.90
N GLY A 210 5.16 12.62 -10.84
CA GLY A 210 5.30 13.28 -9.54
C GLY A 210 4.92 14.75 -9.59
N THR A 211 4.03 15.12 -10.52
CA THR A 211 3.65 16.51 -10.78
C THR A 211 2.45 16.95 -9.92
N LYS A 212 1.75 16.02 -9.26
CA LYS A 212 0.69 16.36 -8.32
C LYS A 212 1.31 16.82 -6.99
N ARG A 213 0.52 17.57 -6.21
CA ARG A 213 0.92 18.03 -4.87
C ARG A 213 1.30 16.84 -4.00
N ARG A 214 2.31 17.05 -3.15
CA ARG A 214 2.95 16.03 -2.31
C ARG A 214 2.27 15.98 -0.96
N ASP A 215 0.97 15.74 -0.98
CA ASP A 215 0.15 15.81 0.22
C ASP A 215 0.35 14.52 1.06
N PRO A 216 0.52 14.63 2.38
CA PRO A 216 0.70 13.48 3.24
C PRO A 216 -0.60 12.69 3.36
N LYS A 217 -0.49 11.38 3.52
CA LYS A 217 -1.57 10.54 4.02
C LYS A 217 -1.43 10.38 5.52
N HIS A 218 -2.40 10.90 6.27
CA HIS A 218 -2.40 10.84 7.72
C HIS A 218 -2.73 9.43 8.21
N VAL A 219 -1.93 8.90 9.12
CA VAL A 219 -2.03 7.58 9.73
C VAL A 219 -2.15 7.75 11.23
N TYR A 220 -3.22 7.22 11.80
CA TYR A 220 -3.54 7.39 13.23
C TYR A 220 -3.23 6.13 14.03
N ALA A 221 -2.98 6.32 15.33
CA ALA A 221 -3.04 5.23 16.29
C ALA A 221 -4.50 4.85 16.58
N ASN A 222 -4.70 3.60 16.98
CA ASN A 222 -5.94 3.14 17.59
C ASN A 222 -5.60 2.48 18.94
N PRO A 223 -5.56 3.25 20.04
CA PRO A 223 -5.15 2.72 21.34
C PRO A 223 -6.13 1.68 21.91
N GLN A 224 -7.36 1.63 21.43
CA GLN A 224 -8.35 0.61 21.84
C GLN A 224 -8.18 -0.72 21.08
N GLN A 225 -7.48 -0.74 19.95
CA GLN A 225 -7.29 -1.92 19.10
C GLN A 225 -5.81 -2.08 18.71
N PRO A 226 -4.93 -2.51 19.65
CA PRO A 226 -3.50 -2.59 19.40
C PRO A 226 -3.15 -3.49 18.21
N GLY A 227 -3.89 -4.58 18.00
CA GLY A 227 -3.63 -5.51 16.90
C GLY A 227 -3.80 -4.94 15.49
N THR A 228 -4.47 -3.79 15.33
CA THR A 228 -4.62 -3.10 14.03
C THR A 228 -4.02 -1.70 14.01
N CYS A 229 -3.45 -1.24 15.14
CA CYS A 229 -2.87 0.08 15.30
C CYS A 229 -1.63 0.26 14.42
N CYS A 230 -1.69 1.19 13.46
CA CYS A 230 -0.62 1.37 12.47
C CYS A 230 0.67 1.93 13.08
N ILE A 231 0.56 2.87 14.04
CA ILE A 231 1.72 3.42 14.74
C ILE A 231 2.40 2.34 15.58
N LEU A 232 1.62 1.49 16.26
CA LEU A 232 2.18 0.34 17.00
C LEU A 232 2.86 -0.65 16.05
N ALA A 233 2.22 -1.00 14.93
CA ALA A 233 2.80 -1.90 13.93
C ALA A 233 4.13 -1.37 13.38
N LEU A 234 4.24 -0.05 13.16
CA LEU A 234 5.48 0.59 12.75
C LEU A 234 6.53 0.48 13.85
N ALA A 235 6.15 0.77 15.09
CA ALA A 235 7.05 0.70 16.23
C ALA A 235 7.60 -0.72 16.47
N ILE A 236 6.75 -1.75 16.37
CA ILE A 236 7.17 -3.17 16.46
C ILE A 236 8.22 -3.47 15.38
N TYR A 237 7.97 -3.06 14.14
CA TYR A 237 8.88 -3.31 13.03
C TYR A 237 10.23 -2.61 13.24
N LEU A 238 10.23 -1.32 13.58
CA LEU A 238 11.47 -0.56 13.78
C LEU A 238 12.29 -1.12 14.96
N ALA A 239 11.64 -1.44 16.08
CA ALA A 239 12.31 -2.01 17.26
C ALA A 239 12.86 -3.43 17.00
N CYS A 240 12.24 -4.21 16.10
CA CYS A 240 12.77 -5.50 15.67
C CYS A 240 13.93 -5.39 14.67
N ASN A 241 14.18 -4.20 14.12
CA ASN A 241 15.20 -3.96 13.08
C ASN A 241 16.08 -2.75 13.47
N PRO A 242 16.81 -2.80 14.60
CA PRO A 242 17.55 -1.64 15.13
C PRO A 242 18.72 -1.19 14.24
N GLU A 243 19.19 -2.06 13.35
CA GLU A 243 20.21 -1.74 12.34
C GLU A 243 19.66 -0.95 11.15
N HIS A 244 18.34 -0.73 11.09
CA HIS A 244 17.74 0.10 10.07
C HIS A 244 18.08 1.57 10.33
N ASP A 245 18.45 2.29 9.28
CA ASP A 245 18.94 3.67 9.38
C ASP A 245 18.11 4.59 8.47
N SER A 246 18.43 4.65 7.19
CA SER A 246 17.78 5.52 6.22
C SER A 246 17.44 4.75 4.95
N GLY A 247 16.59 5.33 4.10
CA GLY A 247 16.20 4.72 2.83
C GLY A 247 14.87 3.98 2.87
N ASP A 248 14.77 2.88 2.12
CA ASP A 248 13.52 2.13 1.96
C ASP A 248 13.10 1.50 3.30
N LEU A 249 11.86 1.76 3.75
CA LEU A 249 11.30 1.20 4.99
C LEU A 249 11.42 -0.33 5.02
N PHE A 250 11.27 -0.97 3.86
CA PHE A 250 11.45 -2.41 3.71
C PHE A 250 12.70 -2.69 2.86
N PRO A 251 13.88 -2.89 3.47
CA PRO A 251 15.13 -3.05 2.74
C PRO A 251 15.17 -4.35 1.92
N GLY A 252 15.85 -4.31 0.78
CA GLY A 252 16.04 -5.44 -0.13
C GLY A 252 15.08 -5.45 -1.32
N CYS A 253 15.27 -6.40 -2.24
CA CYS A 253 14.49 -6.46 -3.48
C CYS A 253 13.17 -7.26 -3.33
N ALA A 254 12.20 -6.95 -4.19
CA ALA A 254 10.96 -7.73 -4.35
C ALA A 254 10.07 -7.84 -3.08
N GLN A 255 10.09 -6.81 -2.21
CA GLN A 255 9.28 -6.80 -0.98
C GLN A 255 7.77 -6.97 -1.23
N ARG A 256 7.27 -6.43 -2.35
CA ARG A 256 5.89 -6.66 -2.79
C ARG A 256 5.58 -8.16 -2.96
N ASP A 257 6.50 -8.92 -3.54
CA ASP A 257 6.31 -10.34 -3.82
C ASP A 257 6.54 -11.17 -2.55
N ARG A 258 7.49 -10.76 -1.69
CA ARG A 258 7.63 -11.29 -0.31
C ARG A 258 6.32 -11.17 0.45
N PHE A 259 5.75 -9.95 0.52
CA PHE A 259 4.46 -9.73 1.18
C PHE A 259 3.33 -10.52 0.52
N GLY A 260 3.29 -10.59 -0.82
CA GLY A 260 2.30 -11.38 -1.54
C GLY A 260 2.27 -12.85 -1.11
N ARG A 261 3.46 -13.46 -0.93
CA ARG A 261 3.58 -14.84 -0.43
C ARG A 261 3.14 -14.96 1.03
N SER A 262 3.59 -14.04 1.90
CA SER A 262 3.19 -14.03 3.32
C SER A 262 1.68 -13.86 3.48
N LEU A 263 1.07 -12.97 2.71
CA LEU A 263 -0.38 -12.73 2.73
C LEU A 263 -1.14 -13.98 2.25
N SER A 264 -0.68 -14.64 1.18
CA SER A 264 -1.31 -15.88 0.72
C SER A 264 -1.26 -16.98 1.78
N GLN A 265 -0.15 -17.12 2.50
CA GLN A 265 -0.04 -18.06 3.62
C GLN A 265 -0.98 -17.68 4.78
N LEU A 266 -1.01 -16.39 5.16
CA LEU A 266 -1.88 -15.91 6.22
C LEU A 266 -3.36 -16.15 5.91
N VAL A 267 -3.80 -15.82 4.69
CA VAL A 267 -5.18 -16.05 4.26
C VAL A 267 -5.47 -17.55 4.23
N GLY A 268 -4.56 -18.38 3.72
CA GLY A 268 -4.76 -19.84 3.69
C GLY A 268 -4.92 -20.46 5.08
N TYR A 269 -4.30 -19.87 6.10
CA TYR A 269 -4.40 -20.32 7.49
C TYR A 269 -5.61 -19.72 8.22
N ALA A 270 -5.74 -18.40 8.24
CA ALA A 270 -6.74 -17.69 9.04
C ALA A 270 -8.11 -17.59 8.35
N LEU A 271 -8.15 -17.58 7.01
CA LEU A 271 -9.35 -17.36 6.20
C LEU A 271 -9.37 -18.33 5.00
N PRO A 272 -9.33 -19.66 5.23
CA PRO A 272 -9.08 -20.67 4.19
C PRO A 272 -10.07 -20.59 3.02
N GLU A 273 -11.35 -20.30 3.30
CA GLU A 273 -12.40 -20.14 2.30
C GLU A 273 -12.12 -18.99 1.31
N LEU A 274 -11.32 -18.00 1.73
CA LEU A 274 -11.02 -16.81 0.97
C LEU A 274 -9.66 -16.87 0.26
N ALA A 275 -8.91 -17.97 0.37
CA ALA A 275 -7.56 -18.11 -0.18
C ALA A 275 -7.48 -17.77 -1.68
N SER A 276 -8.51 -18.15 -2.45
CA SER A 276 -8.59 -17.85 -3.88
C SER A 276 -9.14 -16.44 -4.18
N ALA A 277 -9.88 -15.83 -3.27
CA ALA A 277 -10.61 -14.58 -3.47
C ALA A 277 -9.88 -13.35 -2.93
N VAL A 278 -9.00 -13.51 -1.95
CA VAL A 278 -8.21 -12.43 -1.34
C VAL A 278 -6.80 -12.38 -1.94
N GLY A 279 -6.22 -11.19 -1.99
CA GLY A 279 -4.84 -10.94 -2.36
C GLY A 279 -4.44 -9.50 -2.05
N THR A 280 -3.25 -9.07 -2.46
CA THR A 280 -2.74 -7.73 -2.10
C THR A 280 -3.65 -6.57 -2.54
N HIS A 281 -4.42 -6.75 -3.61
CA HIS A 281 -5.41 -5.75 -4.05
C HIS A 281 -6.65 -5.67 -3.17
N SER A 282 -6.99 -6.73 -2.44
CA SER A 282 -8.15 -6.80 -1.55
C SER A 282 -8.05 -5.81 -0.40
N LEU A 283 -6.83 -5.50 0.08
CA LEU A 283 -6.58 -4.55 1.17
C LEU A 283 -7.06 -3.15 0.80
N ARG A 284 -6.55 -2.59 -0.30
CA ARG A 284 -6.96 -1.26 -0.75
C ARG A 284 -8.45 -1.19 -1.11
N LYS A 285 -8.99 -2.25 -1.72
CA LYS A 285 -10.43 -2.33 -2.03
C LYS A 285 -11.25 -2.33 -0.74
N GLY A 286 -10.86 -3.15 0.23
CA GLY A 286 -11.48 -3.29 1.54
C GLY A 286 -11.47 -1.98 2.32
N ALA A 287 -10.29 -1.36 2.46
CA ALA A 287 -10.13 -0.09 3.15
C ALA A 287 -11.00 1.02 2.52
N ALA A 288 -11.05 1.10 1.18
CA ALA A 288 -11.90 2.06 0.48
C ALA A 288 -13.38 1.80 0.75
N THR A 289 -13.83 0.55 0.62
CA THR A 289 -15.23 0.18 0.91
C THR A 289 -15.59 0.44 2.38
N PHE A 290 -14.68 0.16 3.31
CA PHE A 290 -14.86 0.42 4.73
C PHE A 290 -14.99 1.91 5.03
N ALA A 291 -14.12 2.74 4.44
CA ALA A 291 -14.15 4.19 4.64
C ALA A 291 -15.43 4.86 4.11
N ILE A 292 -16.06 4.32 3.07
CA ILE A 292 -17.27 4.89 2.46
C ILE A 292 -18.55 4.31 3.08
N GLY A 293 -18.48 3.06 3.57
CA GLY A 293 -19.66 2.28 3.93
C GLY A 293 -20.23 2.59 5.30
N GLY A 294 -21.54 2.39 5.46
CA GLY A 294 -22.17 2.19 6.77
C GLY A 294 -22.65 3.44 7.50
N SER A 295 -22.44 4.65 6.97
CA SER A 295 -22.96 5.87 7.62
C SER A 295 -23.13 7.03 6.64
N THR A 296 -24.18 7.84 6.83
CA THR A 296 -24.33 9.14 6.17
C THR A 296 -23.33 10.19 6.68
N SER A 297 -22.69 9.90 7.80
CA SER A 297 -21.68 10.77 8.40
C SER A 297 -20.26 10.49 7.91
N GLY A 298 -20.06 9.46 7.07
CA GLY A 298 -18.73 9.01 6.64
C GLY A 298 -17.97 10.02 5.76
N PRO A 299 -16.66 9.80 5.54
CA PRO A 299 -15.84 10.65 4.69
C PRO A 299 -16.38 10.81 3.26
N SER A 300 -16.14 12.00 2.68
CA SER A 300 -16.45 12.24 1.27
C SER A 300 -15.78 11.21 0.35
N ILE A 301 -16.55 10.68 -0.59
CA ILE A 301 -16.04 9.78 -1.64
C ILE A 301 -14.88 10.40 -2.41
N VAL A 302 -14.85 11.73 -2.56
CA VAL A 302 -13.77 12.43 -3.24
C VAL A 302 -12.46 12.30 -2.45
N ASN A 303 -12.49 12.52 -1.14
CA ASN A 303 -11.31 12.36 -0.27
C ASN A 303 -10.81 10.91 -0.27
N VAL A 304 -11.73 9.94 -0.22
CA VAL A 304 -11.39 8.51 -0.34
C VAL A 304 -10.74 8.20 -1.69
N CYS A 305 -11.25 8.75 -2.79
CA CYS A 305 -10.69 8.55 -4.13
C CYS A 305 -9.30 9.19 -4.26
N ILE A 306 -9.11 10.41 -3.77
CA ILE A 306 -7.82 11.11 -3.72
C ILE A 306 -6.82 10.27 -2.91
N ARG A 307 -7.18 9.86 -1.69
CA ARG A 307 -6.33 9.00 -0.84
C ARG A 307 -6.03 7.66 -1.51
N CYS A 308 -6.97 7.05 -2.23
CA CYS A 308 -6.73 5.82 -3.00
C CYS A 308 -5.80 5.98 -4.22
N GLY A 309 -5.50 7.23 -4.61
CA GLY A 309 -4.84 7.57 -5.86
C GLY A 309 -5.67 7.13 -7.07
N TRP A 310 -6.97 7.37 -7.02
CA TRP A 310 -7.91 7.13 -8.12
C TRP A 310 -8.16 8.43 -8.86
N SER A 311 -8.48 8.33 -10.15
CA SER A 311 -8.96 9.50 -10.89
C SER A 311 -10.39 9.80 -10.46
N ILE A 312 -10.67 11.08 -10.24
CA ILE A 312 -12.03 11.59 -9.95
C ILE A 312 -12.67 12.24 -11.18
N GLY A 313 -12.07 12.04 -12.36
CA GLY A 313 -12.51 12.63 -13.62
C GLY A 313 -11.87 13.99 -13.88
N SER A 314 -11.74 14.34 -15.16
CA SER A 314 -11.00 15.54 -15.60
C SER A 314 -11.59 16.85 -15.08
N VAL A 315 -12.92 16.91 -14.92
CA VAL A 315 -13.61 18.10 -14.40
C VAL A 315 -13.33 18.25 -12.91
N VAL A 316 -13.61 17.22 -12.11
CA VAL A 316 -13.45 17.30 -10.64
C VAL A 316 -11.99 17.51 -10.26
N GLU A 317 -11.03 16.86 -10.93
CA GLU A 317 -9.59 17.04 -10.67
C GLU A 317 -9.09 18.49 -10.86
N ARG A 318 -9.84 19.34 -11.58
CA ARG A 318 -9.49 20.76 -11.79
C ARG A 318 -9.93 21.67 -10.65
N TYR A 319 -10.96 21.27 -9.90
CA TYR A 319 -11.62 22.15 -8.92
C TYR A 319 -11.56 21.63 -7.49
N VAL A 320 -11.52 20.30 -7.31
CA VAL A 320 -11.50 19.67 -5.99
C VAL A 320 -10.12 19.06 -5.77
N HIS A 321 -9.41 19.63 -4.81
CA HIS A 321 -8.06 19.26 -4.46
C HIS A 321 -8.03 18.53 -3.11
N TYR A 322 -6.86 17.97 -2.81
CA TYR A 322 -6.57 17.47 -1.47
C TYR A 322 -6.83 18.57 -0.45
N ASP A 323 -7.46 18.18 0.65
CA ASP A 323 -7.59 18.96 1.87
C ASP A 323 -7.12 18.09 3.05
N GLY A 324 -6.36 18.70 3.95
CA GLY A 324 -5.78 18.01 5.10
C GLY A 324 -6.87 17.42 6.00
N ALA A 325 -7.87 18.22 6.38
CA ALA A 325 -8.95 17.78 7.27
C ALA A 325 -9.76 16.61 6.67
N GLY A 326 -9.99 16.65 5.35
CA GLY A 326 -10.61 15.57 4.61
C GLY A 326 -9.84 14.25 4.66
N ASP A 327 -8.52 14.28 4.47
CA ASP A 327 -7.67 13.09 4.55
C ASP A 327 -7.48 12.60 5.99
N GLN A 328 -7.36 13.52 6.94
CA GLN A 328 -7.32 13.24 8.38
C GLN A 328 -8.56 12.45 8.82
N TYR A 329 -9.75 12.89 8.40
CA TYR A 329 -10.98 12.16 8.71
C TYR A 329 -11.00 10.75 8.11
N VAL A 330 -10.62 10.60 6.84
CA VAL A 330 -10.48 9.26 6.21
C VAL A 330 -9.47 8.41 6.98
N GLY A 331 -8.33 9.00 7.39
CA GLY A 331 -7.27 8.35 8.15
C GLY A 331 -7.78 7.76 9.46
N ARG A 332 -8.55 8.53 10.24
CA ARG A 332 -9.16 8.05 11.49
C ARG A 332 -10.14 6.92 11.26
N VAL A 333 -10.98 7.01 10.22
CA VAL A 333 -11.92 5.95 9.87
C VAL A 333 -11.18 4.65 9.53
N VAL A 334 -10.16 4.69 8.65
CA VAL A 334 -9.43 3.47 8.27
C VAL A 334 -8.53 2.92 9.37
N ALA A 335 -8.14 3.74 10.35
CA ALA A 335 -7.50 3.28 11.59
C ALA A 335 -8.48 2.50 12.50
N GLY A 336 -9.78 2.51 12.20
CA GLY A 336 -10.81 1.78 12.93
C GLY A 336 -11.27 2.46 14.21
N LEU A 337 -11.10 3.79 14.32
CA LEU A 337 -11.63 4.55 15.45
C LEU A 337 -13.16 4.61 15.39
N PRO A 338 -13.86 4.57 16.54
CA PRO A 338 -15.32 4.41 16.60
C PRO A 338 -16.05 5.71 16.24
N ILE A 339 -16.55 5.81 15.00
CA ILE A 339 -17.21 7.02 14.45
C ILE A 339 -18.42 7.52 15.27
N ASP A 340 -19.05 6.63 16.01
CA ASP A 340 -20.27 6.83 16.79
C ASP A 340 -20.00 7.11 18.29
N SER A 341 -18.76 7.44 18.65
CA SER A 341 -18.34 7.76 20.02
C SER A 341 -17.41 8.96 20.08
N GLY A 342 -17.34 9.62 21.24
CA GLY A 342 -16.31 10.62 21.55
C GLY A 342 -14.88 10.08 21.38
N ASP A 343 -14.70 8.77 21.56
CA ASP A 343 -13.44 8.05 21.36
C ASP A 343 -12.92 8.11 19.92
N PHE A 344 -13.74 8.54 18.94
CA PHE A 344 -13.24 8.86 17.59
C PHE A 344 -12.13 9.92 17.63
N ALA A 345 -12.16 10.81 18.63
CA ALA A 345 -11.17 11.85 18.85
C ALA A 345 -10.00 11.39 19.73
N ALA A 346 -9.83 10.09 19.97
CA ALA A 346 -8.69 9.57 20.71
C ALA A 346 -7.36 10.05 20.11
N LEU A 347 -6.45 10.45 20.99
CA LEU A 347 -5.07 10.80 20.65
C LEU A 347 -4.20 9.55 20.65
N PRO A 348 -3.07 9.54 19.92
CA PRO A 348 -2.10 8.47 20.04
C PRO A 348 -1.50 8.44 21.45
N PRO A 349 -1.00 7.29 21.92
CA PRO A 349 -0.08 7.26 23.05
C PRO A 349 1.07 8.24 22.82
N HIS A 350 1.26 9.14 23.78
CA HIS A 350 2.32 10.15 23.74
C HIS A 350 2.85 10.41 25.15
N PHE A 351 4.03 11.01 25.23
CA PHE A 351 4.64 11.35 26.51
C PHE A 351 4.24 12.75 26.96
N VAL A 352 4.17 12.95 28.28
CA VAL A 352 3.97 14.27 28.88
C VAL A 352 5.20 15.17 28.67
N SER A 353 5.00 16.49 28.55
CA SER A 353 6.06 17.45 28.18
C SER A 353 7.28 17.51 29.12
N SER A 354 7.21 16.93 30.32
CA SER A 354 8.29 16.94 31.30
C SER A 354 9.19 15.70 31.24
N SER A 355 9.11 14.89 30.19
CA SER A 355 9.75 13.56 30.12
C SER A 355 10.91 13.44 29.13
N ASP A 356 11.30 14.56 28.49
CA ASP A 356 12.24 14.58 27.36
C ASP A 356 13.54 13.81 27.61
N GLY A 357 14.17 13.98 28.79
CA GLY A 357 15.44 13.31 29.09
C GLY A 357 15.33 11.78 29.15
N VAL A 358 14.22 11.25 29.70
CA VAL A 358 14.00 9.80 29.77
C VAL A 358 13.64 9.25 28.39
N VAL A 359 12.82 9.99 27.64
CA VAL A 359 12.41 9.63 26.29
C VAL A 359 13.60 9.60 25.34
N ASP A 360 14.52 10.56 25.44
CA ASP A 360 15.73 10.62 24.62
C ASP A 360 16.66 9.42 24.88
N ALA A 361 16.92 9.12 26.15
CA ALA A 361 17.74 7.97 26.52
C ALA A 361 17.13 6.64 26.05
N ALA A 362 15.82 6.45 26.24
CA ALA A 362 15.12 5.24 25.81
C ALA A 362 15.04 5.14 24.27
N GLY A 363 14.74 6.25 23.60
CA GLY A 363 14.67 6.32 22.14
C GLY A 363 15.99 5.95 21.47
N ALA A 364 17.10 6.46 21.99
CA ALA A 364 18.45 6.12 21.52
C ALA A 364 18.80 4.63 21.73
N LEU A 365 18.19 3.95 22.71
CA LEU A 365 18.39 2.52 22.93
C LEU A 365 17.49 1.66 22.04
N VAL A 366 16.23 2.05 21.85
CA VAL A 366 15.24 1.26 21.09
C VAL A 366 15.40 1.45 19.58
N PHE A 367 15.81 2.64 19.14
CA PHE A 367 15.94 3.00 17.72
C PHE A 367 17.32 3.61 17.40
N PRO A 368 18.44 2.95 17.73
CA PRO A 368 19.76 3.60 17.86
C PRO A 368 20.22 4.38 16.62
N ARG A 369 20.10 3.80 15.42
CA ARG A 369 20.51 4.49 14.18
C ARG A 369 19.51 5.56 13.77
N LEU A 370 18.22 5.23 13.79
CA LEU A 370 17.12 6.12 13.44
C LEU A 370 17.04 7.36 14.35
N TRP A 371 17.33 7.20 15.64
CA TRP A 371 17.26 8.28 16.64
C TRP A 371 18.26 9.41 16.39
N SER A 372 19.35 9.12 15.66
CA SER A 372 20.32 10.12 15.24
C SER A 372 19.77 11.11 14.22
N HIS A 373 18.68 10.77 13.52
CA HIS A 373 18.02 11.64 12.55
C HIS A 373 16.97 12.50 13.24
N GLU A 374 17.31 13.76 13.52
CA GLU A 374 16.43 14.68 14.26
C GLU A 374 15.06 14.85 13.61
N SER A 375 14.99 14.82 12.27
CA SER A 375 13.74 14.92 11.52
C SER A 375 12.75 13.78 11.78
N LEU A 376 13.23 12.65 12.32
CA LEU A 376 12.40 11.49 12.64
C LEU A 376 12.02 11.42 14.12
N ARG A 377 12.55 12.27 14.99
CA ARG A 377 12.33 12.17 16.45
C ARG A 377 10.84 12.16 16.79
N GLY A 378 10.03 13.05 16.23
CA GLY A 378 8.58 13.07 16.48
C GLY A 378 7.90 11.73 16.15
N VAL A 379 8.23 11.14 15.00
CA VAL A 379 7.73 9.82 14.57
C VAL A 379 8.16 8.72 15.56
N LEU A 380 9.44 8.72 15.95
CA LEU A 380 10.00 7.69 16.82
C LEU A 380 9.50 7.82 18.27
N VAL A 381 9.24 9.04 18.74
CA VAL A 381 8.64 9.30 20.06
C VAL A 381 7.23 8.71 20.13
N LEU A 382 6.40 8.91 19.11
CA LEU A 382 5.06 8.30 19.01
C LEU A 382 5.13 6.76 18.92
N CYS A 383 6.14 6.23 18.21
CA CYS A 383 6.38 4.79 18.16
C CYS A 383 6.76 4.23 19.55
N LEU A 384 7.68 4.89 20.25
CA LEU A 384 8.12 4.49 21.59
C LEU A 384 6.96 4.52 22.59
N ALA A 385 6.19 5.61 22.61
CA ALA A 385 5.00 5.74 23.45
C ALA A 385 3.97 4.65 23.17
N SER A 386 3.76 4.30 21.89
CA SER A 386 2.88 3.20 21.49
C SER A 386 3.37 1.84 22.02
N LEU A 387 4.68 1.54 21.92
CA LEU A 387 5.23 0.29 22.47
C LEU A 387 5.04 0.19 23.98
N VAL A 388 5.34 1.27 24.71
CA VAL A 388 5.21 1.33 26.17
C VAL A 388 3.74 1.20 26.58
N HIS A 389 2.83 1.89 25.89
CA HIS A 389 1.40 1.85 26.18
C HIS A 389 0.82 0.44 26.01
N HIS A 390 1.23 -0.26 24.96
CA HIS A 390 0.70 -1.58 24.60
C HIS A 390 1.55 -2.76 25.10
N LYS A 391 2.52 -2.52 25.99
CA LYS A 391 3.46 -3.54 26.45
C LYS A 391 2.78 -4.82 26.94
N VAL A 392 1.77 -4.71 27.81
CA VAL A 392 1.04 -5.86 28.36
C VAL A 392 0.40 -6.69 27.24
N PHE A 393 -0.31 -6.05 26.31
CA PHE A 393 -0.89 -6.73 25.15
C PHE A 393 0.18 -7.46 24.32
N LEU A 394 1.35 -6.84 24.12
CA LEU A 394 2.43 -7.44 23.35
C LEU A 394 3.04 -8.65 24.06
N GLU A 395 3.22 -8.60 25.38
CA GLU A 395 3.73 -9.72 26.17
C GLU A 395 2.75 -10.91 26.18
N ASP A 396 1.45 -10.62 26.25
CA ASP A 396 0.40 -11.65 26.26
C ASP A 396 0.17 -12.27 24.87
N THR A 397 0.38 -11.51 23.80
CA THR A 397 0.01 -11.92 22.42
C THR A 397 1.19 -12.49 21.64
N LEU A 398 2.40 -11.96 21.84
CA LEU A 398 3.55 -12.34 21.01
C LEU A 398 4.15 -13.67 21.48
N PRO A 399 4.58 -14.55 20.55
CA PRO A 399 5.29 -15.77 20.91
C PRO A 399 6.58 -15.44 21.69
N ALA A 400 6.95 -16.28 22.65
CA ALA A 400 8.17 -16.08 23.47
C ALA A 400 9.47 -15.88 22.66
N LYS A 401 9.53 -16.43 21.44
CA LYS A 401 10.67 -16.28 20.51
C LYS A 401 10.58 -15.03 19.62
N HIS A 402 9.58 -14.18 19.80
CA HIS A 402 9.39 -12.99 18.96
C HIS A 402 10.51 -11.97 19.23
N PRO A 403 11.20 -11.43 18.19
CA PRO A 403 12.37 -10.58 18.37
C PRO A 403 12.12 -9.35 19.25
N LEU A 404 10.92 -8.76 19.19
CA LEU A 404 10.55 -7.61 20.01
C LEU A 404 10.73 -7.87 21.52
N LEU A 405 10.38 -9.07 22.00
CA LEU A 405 10.46 -9.42 23.43
C LEU A 405 11.92 -9.54 23.92
N SER A 406 12.88 -9.67 22.99
CA SER A 406 14.31 -9.62 23.30
C SER A 406 14.92 -8.22 23.21
N SER A 407 14.13 -7.20 22.84
CA SER A 407 14.62 -5.81 22.78
C SER A 407 14.82 -5.22 24.17
N VAL A 408 15.65 -4.17 24.26
CA VAL A 408 15.99 -3.49 25.53
C VAL A 408 14.75 -3.03 26.29
N LEU A 409 13.73 -2.55 25.58
CA LEU A 409 12.46 -2.11 26.17
C LEU A 409 11.70 -3.25 26.89
N PHE A 410 11.89 -4.50 26.50
CA PHE A 410 11.23 -5.64 27.14
C PHE A 410 12.11 -6.33 28.18
N GLY A 411 13.42 -6.08 28.18
CA GLY A 411 14.36 -6.58 29.17
C GLY A 411 14.57 -5.67 30.38
N ASP A 412 14.47 -4.34 30.22
CA ASP A 412 14.68 -3.38 31.31
C ASP A 412 13.36 -2.93 31.96
N VAL A 413 13.06 -3.55 33.10
CA VAL A 413 11.85 -3.25 33.89
C VAL A 413 11.88 -1.81 34.43
N GLY A 414 13.04 -1.32 34.87
CA GLY A 414 13.17 0.01 35.47
C GLY A 414 12.88 1.12 34.46
N MET A 415 13.51 1.04 33.29
CA MET A 415 13.27 1.98 32.18
C MET A 415 11.79 1.94 31.76
N THR A 416 11.21 0.75 31.64
CA THR A 416 9.82 0.59 31.22
C THR A 416 8.84 1.19 32.22
N THR A 417 9.01 0.93 33.51
CA THR A 417 8.13 1.50 34.55
C THR A 417 8.20 3.02 34.54
N LEU A 418 9.40 3.57 34.39
CA LEU A 418 9.60 5.02 34.31
C LEU A 418 8.92 5.61 33.07
N LEU A 419 9.10 5.01 31.89
CA LEU A 419 8.43 5.44 30.67
C LEU A 419 6.91 5.34 30.80
N ARG A 420 6.39 4.22 31.34
CA ARG A 420 4.96 3.98 31.47
C ARG A 420 4.27 5.02 32.33
N ALA A 421 4.91 5.49 33.40
CA ALA A 421 4.40 6.57 34.24
C ALA A 421 4.23 7.91 33.50
N ASN A 422 4.92 8.08 32.36
CA ASN A 422 4.92 9.31 31.57
C ASN A 422 4.08 9.21 30.28
N VAL A 423 3.50 8.05 29.95
CA VAL A 423 2.66 7.87 28.76
C VAL A 423 1.19 8.15 29.08
N THR A 424 0.56 8.97 28.25
CA THR A 424 -0.85 9.36 28.36
C THR A 424 -1.56 9.27 27.01
N LEU A 425 -2.90 9.29 27.05
CA LEU A 425 -3.78 9.49 25.88
C LEU A 425 -4.48 10.86 25.93
N LEU A 426 -4.30 11.63 27.00
CA LEU A 426 -4.94 12.91 27.24
C LEU A 426 -3.92 14.03 27.10
N SER A 427 -4.28 15.08 26.37
CA SER A 427 -3.41 16.24 26.16
C SER A 427 -4.21 17.54 26.14
N SER A 428 -3.60 18.60 26.67
CA SER A 428 -4.06 19.98 26.46
C SER A 428 -3.33 20.66 25.30
N SER A 429 -2.14 20.16 24.91
CA SER A 429 -1.31 20.72 23.84
C SER A 429 -1.52 20.04 22.49
N MET A 430 -1.70 18.71 22.48
CA MET A 430 -2.01 17.95 21.27
C MET A 430 -3.52 17.94 21.04
N GLN A 431 -3.95 18.43 19.89
CA GLN A 431 -5.37 18.52 19.52
C GLN A 431 -5.73 17.45 18.49
N PRO A 432 -6.88 16.78 18.63
CA PRO A 432 -7.31 15.78 17.66
C PRO A 432 -7.74 16.44 16.34
N THR A 433 -7.23 15.94 15.23
CA THR A 433 -7.47 16.44 13.87
C THR A 433 -8.46 15.56 13.10
N GLY A 434 -9.08 16.06 12.02
CA GLY A 434 -10.03 15.26 11.22
C GLY A 434 -11.30 14.83 11.97
N ILE A 435 -11.73 15.60 12.98
CA ILE A 435 -12.90 15.29 13.81
C ILE A 435 -14.17 15.89 13.20
N PRO A 436 -15.15 15.06 12.81
CA PRO A 436 -16.42 15.57 12.29
C PRO A 436 -17.31 16.11 13.42
N PRO A 437 -18.22 17.06 13.14
CA PRO A 437 -19.01 17.73 14.18
C PRO A 437 -19.84 16.81 15.08
N HIS A 438 -20.31 15.66 14.57
CA HIS A 438 -21.13 14.74 15.35
C HIS A 438 -20.36 14.09 16.51
N VAL A 439 -19.04 13.91 16.39
CA VAL A 439 -18.21 13.35 17.47
C VAL A 439 -18.18 14.29 18.69
N SER A 440 -18.16 15.60 18.45
CA SER A 440 -18.28 16.59 19.53
C SER A 440 -19.64 16.51 20.23
N LEU A 441 -20.72 16.24 19.49
CA LEU A 441 -22.06 16.02 20.05
C LEU A 441 -22.09 14.74 20.90
N HIS A 442 -21.52 13.63 20.42
CA HIS A 442 -21.39 12.39 21.19
C HIS A 442 -20.63 12.62 22.50
N THR A 443 -19.49 13.30 22.44
CA THR A 443 -18.69 13.64 23.62
C THR A 443 -19.50 14.46 24.64
N GLN A 444 -20.31 15.41 24.17
CA GLN A 444 -21.15 16.23 25.06
C GLN A 444 -22.30 15.41 25.67
N LEU A 445 -22.93 14.52 24.88
CA LEU A 445 -23.98 13.63 25.38
C LEU A 445 -23.45 12.67 26.43
N GLU A 446 -22.29 12.04 26.20
CA GLU A 446 -21.61 11.18 27.17
C GLU A 446 -21.32 11.93 28.47
N LYS A 447 -20.82 13.17 28.39
CA LYS A 447 -20.60 14.04 29.57
C LYS A 447 -21.89 14.37 30.32
N ASN A 448 -22.96 14.70 29.61
CA ASN A 448 -24.24 15.02 30.22
C ASN A 448 -24.86 13.81 30.93
N LEU A 449 -24.72 12.61 30.35
CA LEU A 449 -25.19 11.36 30.95
C LEU A 449 -24.35 10.92 32.16
N ALA A 450 -23.07 11.30 32.21
CA ALA A 450 -22.17 11.01 33.32
C ALA A 450 -22.28 12.00 34.49
N ALA A 451 -22.98 13.14 34.31
CA ALA A 451 -23.20 14.09 35.39
C ALA A 451 -24.19 13.49 36.41
N PRO A 452 -23.87 13.47 37.72
CA PRO A 452 -24.81 13.00 38.74
C PRO A 452 -26.08 13.86 38.72
N SER A 453 -27.23 13.17 38.65
CA SER A 453 -28.57 13.75 38.61
C SER A 453 -28.91 14.59 39.84
#